data_AF-A0A2S9FXX2-F1
#
_entry.id   AF-A0A2S9FXX2-F1
#
_cell.length_a   1.000
_cell.length_b   1.000
_cell.length_c   1.000
_cell.angle_alpha   90.00
_cell.angle_beta   90.00
_cell.angle_gamma   90.00
#
_symmetry.space_group_name_H-M   'P 1'
#
loop_
_entity.id
_entity.type
_entity.pdbx_description
1 polymer ?
#
loop_
_entity_poly.entity_id
_entity_poly.type
_entity_poly.pdbx_seq_one_letter_code
_entity_poly.pdbx_strand_id
1 'polypeptide(L)' 'MAQPDDPEDYQDRAAPAAYRVRAGTLRLANTDLLEPTFRRSVIYVVEHNDGGTLGVVLNRASETAVYNV' A
#
# COMPACT_ATOMS: atom_id res chain seq x y z
N MET A 1 28.89 -21.23 10.20
CA MET A 1 28.04 -20.56 9.21
C MET A 1 26.61 -20.85 9.64
N ALA A 2 25.89 -19.87 10.19
CA ALA A 2 24.50 -20.05 10.60
C ALA A 2 23.61 -19.96 9.36
N GLN A 3 22.74 -20.96 9.18
CA GLN A 3 21.79 -21.07 8.08
C GLN A 3 20.66 -20.04 8.30
N PRO A 4 20.37 -19.14 7.34
CA PRO A 4 19.38 -18.06 7.51
C PRO A 4 17.91 -18.51 7.32
N ASP A 5 17.62 -19.80 7.49
CA ASP A 5 16.34 -20.42 7.11
C ASP A 5 15.45 -20.77 8.32
N ASP A 6 15.78 -20.32 9.54
CA ASP A 6 14.94 -20.57 10.70
C ASP A 6 13.70 -19.65 10.65
N PRO A 7 12.46 -20.17 10.50
CA PRO A 7 11.25 -19.35 10.42
C PRO A 7 10.99 -18.51 11.68
N GLU A 8 11.64 -18.84 12.80
CA GLU A 8 11.53 -18.12 14.07
C GLU A 8 12.32 -16.78 14.06
N ASP A 9 13.39 -16.65 13.27
CA ASP A 9 14.14 -15.39 13.10
C ASP A 9 13.31 -14.31 12.37
N TYR A 10 12.31 -14.72 11.58
CA TYR A 10 11.36 -13.80 10.95
C TYR A 10 10.32 -13.25 11.94
N GLN A 11 10.09 -13.94 13.06
CA GLN A 11 9.06 -13.59 14.04
C GLN A 11 9.55 -12.56 15.06
N ASP A 12 10.86 -12.58 15.37
CA ASP A 12 11.47 -11.68 16.38
C ASP A 12 12.00 -10.36 15.78
N ARG A 13 12.00 -10.23 14.45
CA ARG A 13 11.92 -8.91 13.82
C ARG A 13 10.52 -8.38 14.07
N ALA A 14 10.27 -7.81 15.25
CA ALA A 14 9.06 -7.05 15.56
C ALA A 14 8.61 -6.36 14.28
N ALA A 15 7.52 -6.86 13.68
CA ALA A 15 7.11 -6.43 12.35
C ALA A 15 7.14 -4.90 12.39
N PRO A 16 7.91 -4.23 11.50
CA PRO A 16 8.05 -2.79 11.61
C PRO A 16 6.63 -2.20 11.63
N ALA A 17 6.49 -0.93 11.99
CA ALA A 17 5.22 -0.21 11.95
C ALA A 17 4.42 -0.28 10.61
N ALA A 18 4.89 -1.06 9.64
CA ALA A 18 4.39 -1.49 8.34
C ALA A 18 2.88 -1.77 8.22
N TYR A 19 2.15 -2.10 9.29
CA TYR A 19 0.69 -2.25 9.15
C TYR A 19 -0.12 -0.98 9.47
N ARG A 20 0.45 0.01 10.17
CA ARG A 20 -0.30 1.24 10.48
C ARG A 20 -0.41 2.13 9.24
N VAL A 21 -1.64 2.52 8.92
CA VAL A 21 -1.91 3.49 7.86
C VAL A 21 -1.33 4.82 8.32
N ARG A 22 -0.49 5.44 7.48
CA ARG A 22 0.12 6.74 7.73
C ARG A 22 0.31 7.43 6.39
N ALA A 23 0.28 8.77 6.40
CA ALA A 23 0.69 9.56 5.25
C ALA A 23 2.10 9.14 4.78
N GLY A 24 2.31 9.12 3.46
CA GLY A 24 3.58 8.72 2.86
C GLY A 24 3.75 7.21 2.66
N THR A 25 2.78 6.38 3.04
CA THR A 25 2.82 4.93 2.82
C THR A 25 2.07 4.51 1.56
N LEU A 26 2.44 3.35 1.00
CA LEU A 26 1.72 2.71 -0.10
C LEU A 26 0.83 1.58 0.43
N ARG A 27 -0.35 1.44 -0.18
CA ARG A 27 -1.29 0.33 0.04
C ARG A 27 -1.40 -0.47 -1.24
N LEU A 28 -0.98 -1.73 -1.16
CA LEU A 28 -1.09 -2.67 -2.25
C LEU A 28 -2.37 -3.48 -2.07
N ALA A 29 -3.18 -3.55 -3.11
CA ALA A 29 -4.31 -4.45 -3.13
C ALA A 29 -3.83 -5.91 -3.04
N ASN A 30 -4.44 -6.69 -2.15
CA ASN A 30 -4.23 -8.14 -2.14
C ASN A 30 -4.74 -8.74 -3.48
N THR A 31 -4.17 -9.88 -3.89
CA THR A 31 -4.56 -10.60 -5.10
C THR A 31 -6.03 -10.98 -5.12
N ASP A 32 -6.60 -11.20 -3.94
CA ASP A 32 -7.99 -11.64 -3.75
C ASP A 32 -8.98 -10.48 -3.64
N LEU A 33 -8.51 -9.22 -3.66
CA LEU A 33 -9.38 -8.04 -3.69
C LEU A 33 -9.94 -7.86 -5.10
N LEU A 34 -11.15 -8.39 -5.33
CA LEU A 34 -11.80 -8.41 -6.64
C LEU A 34 -12.68 -7.19 -6.93
N GLU A 35 -12.93 -6.33 -5.94
CA GLU A 35 -13.74 -5.13 -6.12
C GLU A 35 -13.13 -4.25 -7.24
N PRO A 36 -13.89 -3.88 -8.28
CA PRO A 36 -13.34 -3.25 -9.48
C PRO A 36 -12.58 -1.95 -9.25
N THR A 37 -13.02 -1.12 -8.31
CA THR A 37 -12.40 0.17 -8.00
C THR A 37 -10.98 -0.03 -7.49
N PHE A 38 -10.73 -1.05 -6.67
CA PHE A 38 -9.43 -1.26 -6.00
C PHE A 38 -8.64 -2.47 -6.48
N ARG A 39 -9.19 -3.32 -7.35
CA ARG A 39 -8.50 -4.50 -7.87
C ARG A 39 -7.15 -4.13 -8.48
N ARG A 40 -6.08 -4.79 -8.00
CA ARG A 40 -4.68 -4.57 -8.40
C ARG A 40 -4.22 -3.12 -8.27
N SER A 41 -4.80 -2.33 -7.36
CA SER A 41 -4.40 -0.95 -7.14
C SER A 41 -3.17 -0.83 -6.25
N VAL A 42 -2.38 0.22 -6.51
CA VAL A 42 -1.36 0.75 -5.61
C VAL A 42 -1.81 2.15 -5.22
N ILE A 43 -2.15 2.34 -3.94
CA ILE A 43 -2.68 3.60 -3.42
C ILE A 43 -1.61 4.28 -2.59
N TYR A 44 -1.31 5.54 -2.88
CA TYR A 44 -0.50 6.40 -2.02
C TYR A 44 -1.38 7.09 -0.98
N VAL A 45 -1.05 6.94 0.29
CA VAL A 45 -1.77 7.60 1.39
C VAL A 45 -1.25 9.04 1.51
N VAL A 46 -2.11 10.00 1.19
CA VAL A 46 -1.83 11.44 1.31
C VAL A 46 -2.03 11.87 2.76
N GLU A 47 -3.11 11.42 3.38
CA GLU A 47 -3.49 11.79 4.74
C GLU A 47 -4.16 10.61 5.45
N HIS A 48 -3.91 10.50 6.76
CA HIS A 48 -4.62 9.59 7.64
C HIS A 48 -4.75 10.23 9.03
N ASN A 49 -5.98 10.42 9.48
CA ASN A 49 -6.32 11.02 10.78
C ASN A 49 -7.62 10.38 11.31
N ASP A 50 -8.14 10.89 12.44
CA ASP A 50 -9.35 10.36 13.08
C ASP A 50 -10.63 10.52 12.24
N GLY A 51 -10.62 11.40 11.23
CA GLY A 51 -11.69 11.58 10.25
C GLY A 51 -11.60 10.64 9.04
N GLY A 52 -10.49 9.91 8.87
CA GLY A 52 -10.37 8.90 7.83
C GLY A 52 -9.04 8.92 7.07
N THR A 53 -9.04 8.34 5.86
CA THR A 53 -7.85 8.22 5.00
C THR A 53 -8.15 8.79 3.63
N LEU A 54 -7.27 9.66 3.15
CA LEU A 54 -7.24 10.12 1.76
C LEU A 54 -6.08 9.46 1.04
N GLY A 55 -6.35 8.91 -0.14
CA GLY A 55 -5.31 8.30 -0.97
C GLY A 55 -5.58 8.44 -2.46
N VAL A 56 -4.51 8.30 -3.24
CA VAL A 56 -4.53 8.41 -4.71
C VAL A 56 -4.05 7.11 -5.33
N VAL A 57 -4.78 6.61 -6.32
CA VAL A 57 -4.37 5.43 -7.10
C VAL A 57 -3.26 5.83 -8.06
N LEU A 58 -2.09 5.20 -7.96
CA LEU A 58 -0.92 5.56 -8.76
C LEU A 58 -0.82 4.79 -10.08
N ASN A 59 -1.35 3.57 -10.14
CA ASN A 59 -1.13 2.63 -11.24
C ASN A 59 -2.33 2.49 -12.18
N ARG A 60 -3.19 3.52 -12.24
CA ARG A 60 -4.31 3.60 -13.17
C ARG A 60 -4.30 4.96 -13.84
N ALA A 61 -3.69 5.02 -15.03
CA ALA A 61 -3.66 6.24 -15.81
C ALA A 61 -5.07 6.60 -16.30
N SER A 62 -5.38 7.90 -16.32
CA SER A 62 -6.58 8.44 -16.95
C SER A 62 -6.35 8.63 -18.45
N GLU A 63 -7.44 8.69 -19.23
CA GLU A 63 -7.41 9.11 -20.64
C GLU A 63 -7.35 10.64 -20.80
N THR A 64 -7.68 11.39 -19.74
CA THR A 64 -7.60 12.84 -19.73
C THR A 64 -6.14 13.28 -19.72
N ALA A 65 -5.71 14.00 -20.76
CA ALA A 65 -4.38 14.59 -20.78
C ALA A 65 -4.26 15.72 -19.73
N VAL A 66 -3.04 15.93 -19.23
CA VAL A 66 -2.76 16.95 -18.21
C VAL A 66 -2.82 18.36 -18.80
N TYR A 67 -2.39 18.51 -20.05
CA TYR A 67 -2.41 19.76 -20.78
C TYR A 67 -3.53 19.71 -21.83
N ASN A 68 -4.69 20.27 -21.48
CA ASN A 68 -5.88 20.36 -22.34
C ASN A 68 -6.22 21.83 -22.64
N VAL A 69 -5.28 22.58 -23.24
CA VAL A 69 -5.51 23.95 -23.70
C VAL A 69 -5.35 24.06 -25.21
#